data_AF-A0A093XU58-F1
#
_entry.id   AF-A0A093XU58-F1
#
_cell.length_a   1.000
_cell.length_b   1.000
_cell.length_c   1.000
_cell.angle_alpha   90.00
_cell.angle_beta   90.00
_cell.angle_gamma   90.00
#
_symmetry.space_group_name_H-M   'P 1'
#
loop_
_entity.id
_entity.type
_entity.pdbx_description
1 polymer ?
#
loop_
_entity_poly.entity_id
_entity_poly.type
_entity_poly.pdbx_seq_one_letter_code
_entity_poly.pdbx_strand_id
1 'polypeptide(L)'
;MFSRVSHIARHFSRSLPNYAHTSAAAGGMSGTRMIRTAACLIIGDEVLGGKTNSAFMAKWCFSHGVALQRIETIPDDADTIAESARRLSAAYDFVVTSGGIGPTHDDITYSSLATAFGVPLVLHEGAYARMRRLAKPHKSQPNFDWTVDSEARRAKERMVLLPLKGDGGEGKEYKDQVLFPAEELWVPVTCVGGNVHVLPGVPRLFERLLLGLGELMEDRLGEEISRVMISTPMSESAVAPYLEKLAARVEEKGVKVGSYPRWGKGSNTVTLVGRDKALLESLVAEVEKNVQGRRVSKEGEDDVEGAPEQVSGRLIALRKGPESARDNPHNPLLRTPYSRQKLPPSRIERTEPQHLQADTYPNPTQPPSQHKIPPTSPLHTRTSPPQSPRVIAAPYTMASKFLREYKLVVVGGGGVGKSCLTIQLIQSHFVDEYDPTIEDSYRKQCVIDDEVALLDVLDTAGQEEYSAMREQYMRTGEGFLLVYSITSRQSFEEIMTFQQQILRVKDKDYFPITVVGNKCDLEGERQVSTQEGEALAKSFGCKFIETSAKSRINVDNAFFDIVREIRHYNKQMAGNFEGGGGGQGGNGGPQGKMEMGEGGENNRGCCGSCVLM
;
A
#
# COMPACT_ATOMS: atom_id res chain seq x y z
N MET A 1 32.16 -30.87 41.41
CA MET A 1 32.19 -31.44 40.03
C MET A 1 30.76 -31.49 39.51
N PHE A 2 30.55 -31.51 38.18
CA PHE A 2 29.27 -31.30 37.46
C PHE A 2 28.79 -29.84 37.38
N SER A 3 29.20 -29.16 36.30
CA SER A 3 28.45 -28.09 35.60
C SER A 3 29.28 -27.63 34.41
N ARG A 4 29.01 -28.14 33.19
CA ARG A 4 29.43 -27.59 31.86
C ARG A 4 29.04 -28.45 30.64
N VAL A 5 27.80 -28.97 30.55
CA VAL A 5 27.22 -29.48 29.28
C VAL A 5 25.71 -29.23 29.23
N SER A 6 25.28 -28.06 28.70
CA SER A 6 23.86 -27.81 28.36
C SER A 6 23.62 -26.48 27.62
N HIS A 7 24.49 -26.06 26.69
CA HIS A 7 24.25 -24.87 25.85
C HIS A 7 24.56 -25.04 24.35
N ILE A 8 24.65 -26.30 23.87
CA ILE A 8 24.78 -26.64 22.45
C ILE A 8 23.76 -27.75 22.13
N ALA A 9 22.47 -27.39 22.09
CA ALA A 9 21.37 -28.35 21.84
C ALA A 9 20.09 -27.72 21.22
N ARG A 10 20.18 -26.57 20.53
CA ARG A 10 19.02 -25.91 19.88
C ARG A 10 19.24 -25.43 18.43
N HIS A 11 20.31 -25.86 17.76
CA HIS A 11 20.55 -25.56 16.33
C HIS A 11 20.62 -26.79 15.41
N PHE A 12 20.23 -27.97 15.90
CA PHE A 12 20.11 -29.20 15.09
C PHE A 12 18.74 -29.86 15.23
N SER A 13 17.73 -29.15 14.73
CA SER A 13 16.49 -29.75 14.23
C SER A 13 16.24 -29.26 12.79
N ARG A 14 17.27 -29.40 11.94
CA ARG A 14 17.05 -29.35 10.49
C ARG A 14 16.21 -30.58 10.14
N SER A 15 15.03 -30.36 9.58
CA SER A 15 14.38 -31.38 8.75
C SER A 15 15.37 -31.76 7.66
N LEU A 16 15.74 -33.04 7.61
CA LEU A 16 16.61 -33.54 6.55
C LEU A 16 15.90 -33.35 5.20
N PRO A 17 16.58 -32.91 4.14
CA PRO A 17 15.99 -32.88 2.81
C PRO A 17 15.58 -34.29 2.39
N ASN A 18 14.31 -34.47 2.04
CA ASN A 18 13.82 -35.73 1.46
C ASN A 18 14.45 -35.92 0.08
N TYR A 19 15.60 -36.59 0.03
CA TYR A 19 16.21 -37.11 -1.19
C TYR A 19 15.39 -38.30 -1.75
N ALA A 20 14.17 -38.00 -2.21
CA ALA A 20 13.23 -38.97 -2.76
C ALA A 20 12.32 -38.36 -3.86
N HIS A 21 12.83 -37.35 -4.59
CA HIS A 21 12.15 -36.80 -5.78
C HIS A 21 13.11 -36.65 -6.97
N THR A 22 13.60 -37.79 -7.46
CA THR A 22 13.98 -37.96 -8.86
C THR A 22 12.98 -38.91 -9.53
N SER A 23 12.68 -38.66 -10.81
CA SER A 23 11.82 -39.49 -11.68
C SER A 23 10.32 -39.50 -11.39
N ALA A 24 9.61 -38.50 -11.95
CA ALA A 24 8.18 -38.62 -12.31
C ALA A 24 7.88 -37.89 -13.64
N ALA A 25 8.70 -38.15 -14.66
CA ALA A 25 8.43 -37.78 -16.04
C ALA A 25 7.94 -39.01 -16.83
N ALA A 26 6.75 -39.50 -16.51
CA ALA A 26 6.03 -40.53 -17.26
C ALA A 26 4.52 -40.46 -16.93
N GLY A 27 3.68 -40.64 -17.94
CA GLY A 27 2.25 -40.30 -17.93
C GLY A 27 1.35 -40.94 -16.86
N GLY A 28 0.25 -40.25 -16.58
CA GLY A 28 -0.85 -40.74 -15.75
C GLY A 28 -1.58 -39.59 -15.03
N MET A 29 -2.63 -39.02 -15.64
CA MET A 29 -3.58 -38.17 -14.93
C MET A 29 -4.41 -39.03 -13.97
N SER A 30 -4.04 -39.07 -12.68
CA SER A 30 -4.89 -39.64 -11.63
C SER A 30 -4.52 -39.07 -10.26
N GLY A 31 -5.35 -38.15 -9.77
CA GLY A 31 -5.18 -37.47 -8.47
C GLY A 31 -4.58 -36.07 -8.59
N THR A 32 -5.42 -35.05 -8.72
CA THR A 32 -4.99 -33.65 -8.61
C THR A 32 -4.50 -33.37 -7.19
N ARG A 33 -3.20 -33.05 -7.04
CA ARG A 33 -2.60 -32.77 -5.73
C ARG A 33 -3.13 -31.44 -5.19
N MET A 34 -3.78 -31.51 -4.02
CA MET A 34 -4.21 -30.35 -3.25
C MET A 34 -3.05 -29.39 -2.99
N ILE A 35 -3.28 -28.10 -3.24
CA ILE A 35 -2.35 -27.03 -2.94
C ILE A 35 -2.44 -26.73 -1.44
N ARG A 36 -1.36 -27.02 -0.70
CA ARG A 36 -1.31 -26.82 0.76
C ARG A 36 -0.37 -25.68 1.15
N THR A 37 0.67 -25.47 0.35
CA THR A 37 1.76 -24.54 0.62
C THR A 37 2.02 -23.65 -0.59
N ALA A 38 2.32 -22.37 -0.33
CA ALA A 38 2.64 -21.42 -1.38
C ALA A 38 3.86 -20.54 -1.07
N ALA A 39 4.45 -20.03 -2.14
CA ALA A 39 5.45 -18.96 -2.10
C ALA A 39 5.15 -17.87 -3.14
N CYS A 40 5.57 -16.64 -2.83
CA CYS A 40 5.51 -15.49 -3.74
C CYS A 40 6.93 -15.01 -4.03
N LEU A 41 7.29 -14.95 -5.32
CA LEU A 41 8.56 -14.41 -5.81
C LEU A 41 8.29 -13.08 -6.51
N ILE A 42 8.61 -11.97 -5.85
CA ILE A 42 8.46 -10.65 -6.43
C ILE A 42 9.78 -10.26 -7.08
N ILE A 43 9.70 -9.83 -8.33
CA ILE A 43 10.83 -9.56 -9.21
C ILE A 43 10.66 -8.10 -9.65
N GLY A 44 11.65 -7.27 -9.36
CA GLY A 44 11.60 -5.84 -9.65
C GLY A 44 12.51 -5.04 -8.72
N ASP A 45 13.48 -4.32 -9.27
CA ASP A 45 14.35 -3.40 -8.55
C ASP A 45 13.55 -2.31 -7.79
N GLU A 46 12.41 -1.89 -8.33
CA GLU A 46 11.51 -0.88 -7.74
C GLU A 46 10.72 -1.41 -6.53
N VAL A 47 10.48 -2.73 -6.47
CA VAL A 47 9.75 -3.39 -5.39
C VAL A 47 10.57 -3.38 -4.09
N LEU A 48 11.90 -3.32 -4.20
CA LEU A 48 12.80 -3.10 -3.04
C LEU A 48 12.53 -1.75 -2.34
N GLY A 49 11.84 -0.81 -3.00
CA GLY A 49 11.30 0.44 -2.43
C GLY A 49 9.97 0.31 -1.66
N GLY A 50 9.35 -0.87 -1.63
CA GLY A 50 8.22 -1.18 -0.72
C GLY A 50 6.81 -1.26 -1.34
N LYS A 51 6.63 -1.11 -2.65
CA LYS A 51 5.37 -1.45 -3.34
C LYS A 51 5.30 -2.96 -3.56
N THR A 52 4.35 -3.70 -2.98
CA THR A 52 4.34 -5.18 -3.11
C THR A 52 2.94 -5.81 -3.25
N ASN A 53 2.80 -6.78 -4.16
CA ASN A 53 1.60 -7.61 -4.30
C ASN A 53 1.45 -8.69 -3.19
N SER A 54 2.45 -8.82 -2.32
CA SER A 54 2.51 -9.87 -1.30
C SER A 54 1.32 -9.85 -0.33
N ALA A 55 0.82 -8.66 0.01
CA ALA A 55 -0.30 -8.49 0.93
C ALA A 55 -1.61 -9.03 0.36
N PHE A 56 -1.84 -8.91 -0.96
CA PHE A 56 -2.99 -9.52 -1.62
C PHE A 56 -2.83 -11.03 -1.72
N MET A 57 -1.66 -11.50 -2.18
CA MET A 57 -1.33 -12.93 -2.25
C MET A 57 -1.50 -13.63 -0.89
N ALA A 58 -1.13 -12.99 0.22
CA ALA A 58 -1.34 -13.51 1.57
C ALA A 58 -2.84 -13.66 1.93
N LYS A 59 -3.67 -12.66 1.61
CA LYS A 59 -5.13 -12.72 1.81
C LYS A 59 -5.78 -13.80 0.95
N TRP A 60 -5.40 -13.88 -0.32
CA TRP A 60 -5.89 -14.90 -1.26
C TRP A 60 -5.51 -16.31 -0.82
N CYS A 61 -4.27 -16.53 -0.37
CA CYS A 61 -3.86 -17.83 0.16
C CYS A 61 -4.70 -18.21 1.40
N PHE A 62 -4.93 -17.24 2.30
CA PHE A 62 -5.71 -17.43 3.51
C PHE A 62 -7.17 -17.81 3.23
N SER A 63 -7.82 -17.16 2.26
CA SER A 63 -9.21 -17.47 1.88
C SER A 63 -9.38 -18.83 1.18
N HIS A 64 -8.32 -19.38 0.60
CA HIS A 64 -8.31 -20.67 -0.12
C HIS A 64 -7.61 -21.80 0.67
N GLY A 65 -7.45 -21.64 1.99
CA GLY A 65 -6.85 -22.67 2.84
C GLY A 65 -5.34 -22.86 2.67
N VAL A 66 -4.67 -22.10 1.79
CA VAL A 66 -3.27 -22.28 1.41
C VAL A 66 -2.34 -21.59 2.42
N ALA A 67 -1.32 -22.31 2.90
CA ALA A 67 -0.29 -21.72 3.74
C ALA A 67 0.75 -21.00 2.89
N LEU A 68 0.66 -19.67 2.77
CA LEU A 68 1.77 -18.85 2.28
C LEU A 68 2.93 -18.93 3.29
N GLN A 69 4.02 -19.58 2.91
CA GLN A 69 5.16 -19.85 3.80
C GLN A 69 6.38 -18.98 3.49
N ARG A 70 6.45 -18.39 2.29
CA ARG A 70 7.60 -17.61 1.84
C ARG A 70 7.18 -16.48 0.91
N ILE A 71 7.75 -15.31 1.14
CA ILE A 71 7.77 -14.19 0.20
C ILE A 71 9.24 -13.84 0.02
N GLU A 72 9.69 -13.71 -1.21
CA GLU A 72 11.03 -13.23 -1.57
C GLU A 72 10.87 -12.08 -2.56
N THR A 73 11.51 -10.94 -2.29
CA THR A 73 11.68 -9.86 -3.26
C THR A 73 13.12 -9.89 -3.74
N ILE A 74 13.33 -9.92 -5.05
CA ILE A 74 14.63 -10.01 -5.69
C ILE A 74 14.76 -8.96 -6.81
N PRO A 75 15.99 -8.51 -7.11
CA PRO A 75 16.26 -7.63 -8.24
C PRO A 75 16.02 -8.32 -9.59
N ASP A 76 16.05 -7.54 -10.66
CA ASP A 76 15.98 -8.01 -12.06
C ASP A 76 17.32 -8.64 -12.52
N ASP A 77 17.75 -9.67 -11.79
CA ASP A 77 18.96 -10.47 -12.06
C ASP A 77 18.60 -11.91 -12.47
N ALA A 78 19.07 -12.32 -13.65
CA ALA A 78 18.68 -13.60 -14.26
C ALA A 78 19.07 -14.82 -13.42
N ASP A 79 20.26 -14.81 -12.81
CA ASP A 79 20.75 -15.92 -11.99
C ASP A 79 19.97 -15.99 -10.67
N THR A 80 19.67 -14.86 -10.04
CA THR A 80 18.87 -14.77 -8.81
C THR A 80 17.42 -15.21 -9.03
N ILE A 81 16.80 -14.82 -10.16
CA ILE A 81 15.47 -15.31 -10.58
C ILE A 81 15.52 -16.82 -10.80
N ALA A 82 16.53 -17.33 -11.50
CA ALA A 82 16.65 -18.76 -11.82
C ALA A 82 16.97 -19.65 -10.61
N GLU A 83 17.75 -19.17 -9.63
CA GLU A 83 17.94 -19.82 -8.33
C GLU A 83 16.62 -19.89 -7.56
N SER A 84 16.01 -18.72 -7.34
CA SER A 84 14.83 -18.56 -6.50
C SER A 84 13.66 -19.36 -7.05
N ALA A 85 13.38 -19.25 -8.35
CA ALA A 85 12.29 -19.98 -8.98
C ALA A 85 12.43 -21.51 -8.84
N ARG A 86 13.63 -22.06 -9.06
CA ARG A 86 13.88 -23.52 -8.87
C ARG A 86 13.74 -23.94 -7.42
N ARG A 87 14.33 -23.20 -6.50
CA ARG A 87 14.28 -23.51 -5.06
C ARG A 87 12.86 -23.44 -4.50
N LEU A 88 12.10 -22.42 -4.86
CA LEU A 88 10.69 -22.27 -4.46
C LEU A 88 9.82 -23.34 -5.13
N SER A 89 10.00 -23.61 -6.43
CA SER A 89 9.29 -24.67 -7.17
C SER A 89 9.48 -26.05 -6.54
N ALA A 90 10.69 -26.39 -6.09
CA ALA A 90 10.96 -27.66 -5.44
C ALA A 90 10.41 -27.75 -4.00
N ALA A 91 10.14 -26.63 -3.33
CA ALA A 91 9.77 -26.56 -1.92
C ALA A 91 8.26 -26.40 -1.66
N TYR A 92 7.49 -25.85 -2.60
CA TYR A 92 6.09 -25.44 -2.38
C TYR A 92 5.14 -26.01 -3.45
N ASP A 93 3.87 -26.23 -3.09
CA ASP A 93 2.88 -26.79 -4.03
C ASP A 93 2.46 -25.77 -5.11
N PHE A 94 2.53 -24.47 -4.79
CA PHE A 94 2.11 -23.36 -5.65
C PHE A 94 3.04 -22.16 -5.50
N VAL A 95 3.73 -21.79 -6.58
CA VAL A 95 4.59 -20.60 -6.61
C VAL A 95 3.97 -19.58 -7.55
N VAL A 96 3.93 -18.32 -7.13
CA VAL A 96 3.51 -17.18 -7.95
C VAL A 96 4.69 -16.24 -8.12
N THR A 97 4.97 -15.79 -9.35
CA THR A 97 5.87 -14.64 -9.57
C THR A 97 5.08 -13.35 -9.75
N SER A 98 5.71 -12.21 -9.50
CA SER A 98 5.11 -10.88 -9.67
C SER A 98 6.16 -9.91 -10.22
N GLY A 99 6.07 -9.57 -11.51
CA GLY A 99 6.96 -8.58 -12.16
C GLY A 99 7.82 -9.13 -13.31
N GLY A 100 8.55 -8.24 -13.99
CA GLY A 100 9.49 -8.55 -15.07
C GLY A 100 8.90 -9.20 -16.34
N ILE A 101 7.66 -8.86 -16.74
CA ILE A 101 6.99 -9.40 -17.95
C ILE A 101 6.42 -8.34 -18.91
N GLY A 102 6.80 -7.09 -18.74
CA GLY A 102 6.53 -6.00 -19.67
C GLY A 102 7.37 -6.05 -20.96
N PRO A 103 7.41 -4.92 -21.70
CA PRO A 103 8.08 -4.84 -23.00
C PRO A 103 9.54 -4.38 -22.94
N THR A 104 10.08 -3.97 -21.78
CA THR A 104 11.40 -3.33 -21.70
C THR A 104 12.54 -4.37 -21.66
N HIS A 105 13.70 -4.03 -21.11
CA HIS A 105 14.95 -4.81 -21.28
C HIS A 105 15.41 -5.48 -19.98
N ASP A 106 15.02 -4.85 -18.87
CA ASP A 106 14.86 -5.29 -17.49
C ASP A 106 13.73 -6.34 -17.31
N ASP A 107 12.73 -6.40 -18.18
CA ASP A 107 11.66 -7.42 -18.15
C ASP A 107 12.16 -8.84 -18.52
N ILE A 108 12.87 -9.48 -17.60
CA ILE A 108 13.60 -10.74 -17.83
C ILE A 108 12.99 -11.98 -17.15
N THR A 109 11.79 -11.90 -16.55
CA THR A 109 11.20 -13.04 -15.83
C THR A 109 11.00 -14.25 -16.74
N TYR A 110 10.44 -14.07 -17.94
CA TYR A 110 10.21 -15.20 -18.85
C TYR A 110 11.49 -15.87 -19.36
N SER A 111 12.52 -15.09 -19.73
CA SER A 111 13.80 -15.62 -20.21
C SER A 111 14.62 -16.30 -19.10
N SER A 112 14.56 -15.74 -17.89
CA SER A 112 15.19 -16.33 -16.69
C SER A 112 14.53 -17.65 -16.32
N LEU A 113 13.19 -17.73 -16.35
CA LEU A 113 12.44 -18.97 -16.11
C LEU A 113 12.65 -20.01 -17.22
N ALA A 114 12.72 -19.59 -18.49
CA ALA A 114 13.07 -20.48 -19.61
C ALA A 114 14.42 -21.19 -19.36
N THR A 115 15.43 -20.41 -18.99
CA THR A 115 16.77 -20.89 -18.63
C THR A 115 16.75 -21.78 -17.39
N ALA A 116 16.03 -21.37 -16.34
CA ALA A 116 15.95 -22.09 -15.07
C ALA A 116 15.36 -23.50 -15.21
N PHE A 117 14.31 -23.65 -16.04
CA PHE A 117 13.60 -24.93 -16.22
C PHE A 117 14.01 -25.69 -17.49
N GLY A 118 14.95 -25.16 -18.29
CA GLY A 118 15.45 -25.81 -19.51
C GLY A 118 14.39 -25.94 -20.60
N VAL A 119 13.54 -24.92 -20.76
CA VAL A 119 12.46 -24.87 -21.77
C VAL A 119 12.69 -23.72 -22.75
N PRO A 120 12.31 -23.86 -24.04
CA PRO A 120 12.42 -22.78 -25.00
C PRO A 120 11.44 -21.63 -24.72
N LEU A 121 11.80 -20.43 -25.15
CA LEU A 121 10.84 -19.34 -25.35
C LEU A 121 10.10 -19.57 -26.68
N VAL A 122 8.78 -19.64 -26.63
CA VAL A 122 7.91 -19.92 -27.78
C VAL A 122 6.90 -18.79 -27.92
N LEU A 123 6.71 -18.26 -29.13
CA LEU A 123 5.67 -17.27 -29.42
C LEU A 123 4.29 -17.91 -29.26
N HIS A 124 3.53 -17.48 -28.26
CA HIS A 124 2.21 -18.04 -27.99
C HIS A 124 1.12 -17.34 -28.82
N GLU A 125 0.84 -17.87 -30.00
CA GLU A 125 -0.13 -17.33 -30.97
C GLU A 125 -1.49 -16.94 -30.37
N GLY A 126 -2.02 -17.74 -29.43
CA GLY A 126 -3.30 -17.42 -28.77
C GLY A 126 -3.23 -16.18 -27.88
N ALA A 127 -2.08 -15.91 -27.26
CA ALA A 127 -1.87 -14.70 -26.45
C ALA A 127 -1.56 -13.50 -27.35
N TYR A 128 -0.76 -13.69 -28.40
CA TYR A 128 -0.50 -12.67 -29.43
C TYR A 128 -1.80 -12.22 -30.11
N ALA A 129 -2.66 -13.15 -30.54
CA ALA A 129 -3.96 -12.87 -31.14
C ALA A 129 -4.90 -12.11 -30.17
N ARG A 130 -4.95 -12.50 -28.88
CA ARG A 130 -5.69 -11.75 -27.85
C ARG A 130 -5.14 -10.33 -27.66
N MET A 131 -3.81 -10.17 -27.61
CA MET A 131 -3.18 -8.86 -27.51
C MET A 131 -3.50 -7.98 -28.70
N ARG A 132 -3.43 -8.52 -29.93
CA ARG A 132 -3.83 -7.82 -31.17
C ARG A 132 -5.29 -7.39 -31.16
N ARG A 133 -6.20 -8.26 -30.70
CA ARG A 133 -7.64 -8.01 -30.61
C ARG A 133 -7.99 -6.94 -29.56
N LEU A 134 -7.28 -6.92 -28.44
CA LEU A 134 -7.56 -6.03 -27.30
C LEU A 134 -6.75 -4.73 -27.32
N ALA A 135 -5.68 -4.65 -28.12
CA ALA A 135 -4.88 -3.44 -28.29
C ALA A 135 -5.67 -2.33 -28.98
N LYS A 136 -5.69 -1.16 -28.34
CA LYS A 136 -6.17 0.10 -28.92
C LYS A 136 -4.97 0.90 -29.46
N PRO A 137 -5.15 1.79 -30.45
CA PRO A 137 -4.10 2.71 -30.88
C PRO A 137 -3.59 3.55 -29.71
N HIS A 138 -2.29 3.50 -29.44
CA HIS A 138 -1.63 4.24 -28.36
C HIS A 138 -1.39 5.69 -28.80
N LYS A 139 -1.63 6.70 -27.95
CA LYS A 139 -1.61 8.11 -28.42
C LYS A 139 -0.23 8.60 -28.87
N SER A 140 0.85 8.06 -28.32
CA SER A 140 2.22 8.34 -28.81
C SER A 140 2.66 7.48 -30.00
N GLN A 141 1.85 6.50 -30.41
CA GLN A 141 2.08 5.66 -31.59
C GLN A 141 0.79 5.55 -32.43
N PRO A 142 0.25 6.68 -32.94
CA PRO A 142 -1.03 6.69 -33.65
C PRO A 142 -1.00 5.87 -34.95
N ASN A 143 0.20 5.63 -35.50
CA ASN A 143 0.44 4.87 -36.72
C ASN A 143 1.01 3.46 -36.44
N PHE A 144 0.81 2.91 -35.23
CA PHE A 144 1.26 1.55 -34.93
C PHE A 144 0.48 0.50 -35.75
N ASP A 145 1.20 -0.28 -36.56
CA ASP A 145 0.65 -1.32 -37.40
C ASP A 145 1.23 -2.69 -37.00
N TRP A 146 0.36 -3.66 -36.77
CA TRP A 146 0.71 -5.04 -36.44
C TRP A 146 1.31 -5.83 -37.62
N THR A 147 1.10 -5.38 -38.85
CA THR A 147 1.60 -6.01 -40.08
C THR A 147 3.00 -5.54 -40.46
N VAL A 148 3.41 -4.36 -39.97
CA VAL A 148 4.72 -3.75 -40.26
C VAL A 148 5.71 -4.11 -39.15
N ASP A 149 6.85 -4.66 -39.53
CA ASP A 149 7.93 -4.95 -38.58
C ASP A 149 8.51 -3.65 -38.00
N SER A 150 8.40 -3.49 -36.69
CA SER A 150 8.79 -2.30 -35.95
C SER A 150 9.27 -2.66 -34.55
N GLU A 151 10.08 -1.80 -33.94
CA GLU A 151 10.57 -2.02 -32.57
C GLU A 151 9.42 -2.19 -31.57
N ALA A 152 8.36 -1.36 -31.70
CA ALA A 152 7.14 -1.47 -30.90
C ALA A 152 6.42 -2.82 -31.08
N ARG A 153 6.39 -3.36 -32.30
CA ARG A 153 5.79 -4.68 -32.57
C ARG A 153 6.63 -5.78 -31.92
N ARG A 154 7.95 -5.76 -32.11
CA ARG A 154 8.89 -6.73 -31.51
C ARG A 154 8.87 -6.66 -29.98
N ALA A 155 8.67 -5.48 -29.40
CA ALA A 155 8.52 -5.30 -27.95
C ALA A 155 7.23 -5.95 -27.43
N LYS A 156 6.11 -5.81 -28.16
CA LYS A 156 4.85 -6.53 -27.86
C LYS A 156 4.98 -8.04 -28.06
N GLU A 157 5.76 -8.50 -29.04
CA GLU A 157 6.05 -9.92 -29.27
C GLU A 157 6.84 -10.53 -28.09
N ARG A 158 7.83 -9.82 -27.52
CA ARG A 158 8.56 -10.28 -26.32
C ARG A 158 7.65 -10.62 -25.15
N MET A 159 6.59 -9.83 -24.91
CA MET A 159 5.62 -10.04 -23.83
C MET A 159 4.79 -11.34 -23.96
N VAL A 160 4.85 -12.01 -25.13
CA VAL A 160 4.18 -13.30 -25.41
C VAL A 160 5.14 -14.37 -25.96
N LEU A 161 6.45 -14.16 -25.80
CA LEU A 161 7.45 -15.24 -25.85
C LEU A 161 7.44 -15.96 -24.51
N LEU A 162 6.73 -17.08 -24.43
CA LEU A 162 6.47 -17.78 -23.17
C LEU A 162 7.43 -18.97 -22.99
N PRO A 163 7.91 -19.27 -21.76
CA PRO A 163 8.73 -20.44 -21.46
C PRO A 163 7.89 -21.73 -21.47
N LEU A 164 7.79 -22.40 -22.61
CA LEU A 164 6.85 -23.52 -22.83
C LEU A 164 7.56 -24.83 -23.12
N LYS A 165 7.17 -25.88 -22.38
CA LYS A 165 7.65 -27.25 -22.59
C LYS A 165 6.84 -27.92 -23.70
N GLY A 166 7.49 -28.16 -24.83
CA GLY A 166 6.92 -28.85 -25.99
C GLY A 166 7.97 -29.04 -27.09
N ASP A 167 7.60 -29.71 -28.17
CA ASP A 167 8.41 -29.92 -29.38
C ASP A 167 8.24 -28.78 -30.42
N GLY A 168 7.54 -27.70 -30.06
CA GLY A 168 7.40 -26.50 -30.89
C GLY A 168 6.53 -26.67 -32.15
N GLY A 169 5.81 -27.80 -32.30
CA GLY A 169 4.95 -28.04 -33.45
C GLY A 169 3.72 -27.13 -33.51
N GLU A 170 3.40 -26.63 -34.70
CA GLU A 170 2.17 -25.86 -34.95
C GLU A 170 0.91 -26.64 -34.51
N GLY A 171 -0.03 -25.94 -33.89
CA GLY A 171 -1.33 -26.51 -33.51
C GLY A 171 -1.39 -27.27 -32.17
N LYS A 172 -0.31 -27.33 -31.38
CA LYS A 172 -0.37 -27.90 -30.01
C LYS A 172 -0.99 -26.92 -29.02
N GLU A 173 -2.00 -27.38 -28.29
CA GLU A 173 -2.66 -26.63 -27.24
C GLU A 173 -1.85 -26.68 -25.93
N TYR A 174 -1.24 -25.56 -25.54
CA TYR A 174 -0.54 -25.42 -24.26
C TYR A 174 -1.50 -25.25 -23.06
N LYS A 175 -2.67 -25.89 -23.07
CA LYS A 175 -3.77 -25.66 -22.11
C LYS A 175 -3.35 -25.79 -20.63
N ASP A 176 -2.45 -26.71 -20.31
CA ASP A 176 -1.95 -26.91 -18.95
C ASP A 176 -0.80 -25.96 -18.55
N GLN A 177 -0.25 -25.19 -19.51
CA GLN A 177 0.89 -24.29 -19.32
C GLN A 177 0.55 -22.81 -19.57
N VAL A 178 -0.52 -22.50 -20.30
CA VAL A 178 -0.95 -21.13 -20.62
C VAL A 178 -2.43 -20.99 -20.29
N LEU A 179 -2.69 -20.46 -19.11
CA LEU A 179 -4.03 -20.25 -18.57
C LEU A 179 -4.50 -18.83 -18.90
N PHE A 180 -5.80 -18.67 -19.12
CA PHE A 180 -6.43 -17.36 -19.31
C PHE A 180 -7.55 -17.15 -18.27
N PRO A 181 -7.21 -16.79 -17.02
CA PRO A 181 -8.19 -16.67 -15.93
C PRO A 181 -9.06 -15.40 -16.00
N ALA A 182 -8.79 -14.54 -16.98
CA ALA A 182 -9.58 -13.35 -17.30
C ALA A 182 -9.72 -13.26 -18.82
N GLU A 183 -10.94 -13.28 -19.34
CA GLU A 183 -11.20 -13.24 -20.79
C GLU A 183 -11.01 -11.83 -21.38
N GLU A 184 -11.20 -10.82 -20.55
CA GLU A 184 -11.03 -9.40 -20.84
C GLU A 184 -9.56 -8.97 -20.90
N LEU A 185 -8.63 -9.80 -20.38
CA LEU A 185 -7.20 -9.55 -20.42
C LEU A 185 -6.52 -10.31 -21.58
N TRP A 186 -5.50 -9.67 -22.16
CA TRP A 186 -4.65 -10.33 -23.16
C TRP A 186 -3.58 -11.23 -22.52
N VAL A 187 -3.12 -10.84 -21.32
CA VAL A 187 -2.01 -11.47 -20.61
C VAL A 187 -2.47 -12.80 -19.98
N PRO A 188 -1.82 -13.94 -20.32
CA PRO A 188 -2.09 -15.22 -19.66
C PRO A 188 -1.37 -15.30 -18.31
N VAL A 189 -1.76 -16.30 -17.51
CA VAL A 189 -0.90 -16.87 -16.48
C VAL A 189 -0.13 -18.03 -17.11
N THR A 190 1.20 -17.92 -17.14
CA THR A 190 2.05 -19.00 -17.67
C THR A 190 2.52 -19.89 -16.51
N CYS A 191 2.31 -21.20 -16.60
CA CYS A 191 2.76 -22.19 -15.62
C CYS A 191 4.05 -22.87 -16.08
N VAL A 192 5.15 -22.59 -15.39
CA VAL A 192 6.50 -23.11 -15.66
C VAL A 192 6.88 -24.11 -14.58
N GLY A 193 7.63 -25.17 -14.94
CA GLY A 193 8.03 -26.22 -14.01
C GLY A 193 6.87 -27.08 -13.44
N GLY A 194 5.62 -26.79 -13.81
CA GLY A 194 4.41 -27.44 -13.32
C GLY A 194 3.77 -26.79 -12.08
N ASN A 195 4.41 -25.78 -11.48
CA ASN A 195 3.86 -25.05 -10.32
C ASN A 195 4.27 -23.57 -10.17
N VAL A 196 5.08 -23.00 -11.07
CA VAL A 196 5.46 -21.58 -11.06
C VAL A 196 4.54 -20.80 -11.99
N HIS A 197 3.63 -20.02 -11.42
CA HIS A 197 2.61 -19.26 -12.13
C HIS A 197 3.08 -17.82 -12.29
N VAL A 198 3.32 -17.40 -13.53
CA VAL A 198 3.87 -16.08 -13.84
C VAL A 198 2.76 -15.05 -13.94
N LEU A 199 2.77 -14.05 -13.07
CA LEU A 199 1.82 -12.93 -13.05
C LEU A 199 2.54 -11.57 -13.20
N PRO A 200 1.87 -10.55 -13.75
CA PRO A 200 2.39 -9.19 -13.88
C PRO A 200 2.64 -8.51 -12.53
N GLY A 201 3.57 -7.56 -12.48
CA GLY A 201 3.81 -6.71 -11.30
C GLY A 201 2.69 -5.71 -11.02
N VAL A 202 1.94 -5.29 -12.05
CA VAL A 202 0.85 -4.30 -11.94
C VAL A 202 -0.27 -4.85 -11.02
N PRO A 203 -0.55 -4.22 -9.86
CA PRO A 203 -1.40 -4.82 -8.82
C PRO A 203 -2.78 -5.25 -9.33
N ARG A 204 -3.50 -4.40 -10.07
CA ARG A 204 -4.84 -4.75 -10.58
C ARG A 204 -4.85 -5.95 -11.54
N LEU A 205 -3.80 -6.11 -12.35
CA LEU A 205 -3.68 -7.27 -13.24
C LEU A 205 -3.32 -8.52 -12.44
N PHE A 206 -2.41 -8.40 -11.47
CA PHE A 206 -2.05 -9.46 -10.53
C PHE A 206 -3.29 -9.97 -9.78
N GLU A 207 -4.04 -9.08 -9.13
CA GLU A 207 -5.24 -9.40 -8.36
C GLU A 207 -6.30 -10.10 -9.24
N ARG A 208 -6.60 -9.54 -10.42
CA ARG A 208 -7.62 -10.08 -11.32
C ARG A 208 -7.26 -11.48 -11.85
N LEU A 209 -5.99 -11.68 -12.22
CA LEU A 209 -5.50 -12.97 -12.70
C LEU A 209 -5.44 -14.01 -11.57
N LEU A 210 -5.00 -13.63 -10.37
CA LEU A 210 -4.92 -14.54 -9.22
C LEU A 210 -6.32 -14.97 -8.74
N LEU A 211 -7.31 -14.07 -8.76
CA LEU A 211 -8.71 -14.40 -8.46
C LEU A 211 -9.26 -15.44 -9.45
N GLY A 212 -9.17 -15.18 -10.75
CA GLY A 212 -9.62 -16.14 -11.77
C GLY A 212 -8.82 -17.45 -11.77
N LEU A 213 -7.54 -17.41 -11.36
CA LEU A 213 -6.73 -18.62 -11.19
C LEU A 213 -7.24 -19.46 -10.01
N GLY A 214 -7.83 -18.85 -8.99
CA GLY A 214 -8.57 -19.55 -7.94
C GLY A 214 -9.78 -20.31 -8.48
N GLU A 215 -10.58 -19.68 -9.33
CA GLU A 215 -11.73 -20.31 -10.00
C GLU A 215 -11.29 -21.49 -10.87
N LEU A 216 -10.19 -21.37 -11.62
CA LEU A 216 -9.63 -22.45 -12.45
C LEU A 216 -8.99 -23.61 -11.65
N MET A 217 -8.76 -23.43 -10.35
CA MET A 217 -8.05 -24.40 -9.49
C MET A 217 -8.85 -24.77 -8.24
N GLU A 218 -10.16 -24.49 -8.21
CA GLU A 218 -11.03 -24.69 -7.05
C GLU A 218 -10.98 -26.14 -6.52
N ASP A 219 -10.89 -27.13 -7.41
CA ASP A 219 -10.76 -28.56 -7.08
C ASP A 219 -9.48 -28.91 -6.29
N ARG A 220 -8.47 -28.04 -6.33
CA ARG A 220 -7.16 -28.20 -5.69
C ARG A 220 -6.98 -27.31 -4.46
N LEU A 221 -7.91 -26.41 -4.19
CA LEU A 221 -7.82 -25.44 -3.10
C LEU A 221 -8.57 -25.92 -1.85
N GLY A 222 -8.26 -25.33 -0.70
CA GLY A 222 -8.87 -25.70 0.58
C GLY A 222 -9.95 -24.72 1.03
N GLU A 223 -10.71 -25.10 2.05
CA GLU A 223 -11.59 -24.18 2.76
C GLU A 223 -10.80 -23.03 3.42
N GLU A 224 -11.44 -21.87 3.55
CA GLU A 224 -10.91 -20.67 4.20
C GLU A 224 -10.31 -20.98 5.59
N ILE A 225 -9.12 -20.46 5.85
CA ILE A 225 -8.50 -20.56 7.17
C ILE A 225 -9.33 -19.72 8.15
N SER A 226 -9.84 -20.33 9.21
CA SER A 226 -10.60 -19.62 10.23
C SER A 226 -9.66 -18.86 11.20
N ARG A 227 -10.04 -17.64 11.57
CA ARG A 227 -9.37 -16.82 12.59
C ARG A 227 -10.34 -16.40 13.69
N VAL A 228 -9.94 -16.62 14.93
CA VAL A 228 -10.58 -16.07 16.12
C VAL A 228 -9.66 -14.99 16.70
N MET A 229 -10.24 -13.87 17.13
CA MET A 229 -9.53 -12.77 17.78
C MET A 229 -10.17 -12.52 19.16
N ILE A 230 -9.34 -12.38 20.19
CA ILE A 230 -9.75 -12.16 21.58
C ILE A 230 -8.97 -10.95 22.11
N SER A 231 -9.67 -9.86 22.39
CA SER A 231 -9.16 -8.68 23.07
C SER A 231 -8.88 -9.03 24.53
N THR A 232 -7.72 -8.63 25.07
CA THR A 232 -7.32 -8.91 26.46
C THR A 232 -6.71 -7.68 27.13
N PRO A 233 -7.11 -7.33 28.37
CA PRO A 233 -6.45 -6.28 29.15
C PRO A 233 -5.10 -6.72 29.73
N MET A 234 -4.73 -8.00 29.61
CA MET A 234 -3.48 -8.53 30.15
C MET A 234 -2.29 -8.18 29.23
N SER A 235 -1.14 -7.91 29.84
CA SER A 235 0.12 -7.69 29.11
C SER A 235 0.59 -8.97 28.43
N GLU A 236 1.38 -8.83 27.36
CA GLU A 236 1.95 -9.97 26.62
C GLU A 236 2.72 -10.93 27.55
N SER A 237 3.56 -10.40 28.44
CA SER A 237 4.28 -11.19 29.45
C SER A 237 3.37 -11.96 30.41
N ALA A 238 2.13 -11.50 30.64
CA ALA A 238 1.16 -12.15 31.52
C ALA A 238 0.38 -13.26 30.81
N VAL A 239 0.10 -13.14 29.51
CA VAL A 239 -0.57 -14.19 28.72
C VAL A 239 0.40 -15.24 28.19
N ALA A 240 1.66 -14.90 27.94
CA ALA A 240 2.66 -15.79 27.33
C ALA A 240 2.77 -17.19 27.98
N PRO A 241 2.83 -17.36 29.33
CA PRO A 241 2.93 -18.68 29.95
C PRO A 241 1.68 -19.57 29.77
N TYR A 242 0.52 -18.97 29.49
CA TYR A 242 -0.70 -19.70 29.10
C TYR A 242 -0.67 -20.02 27.61
N LEU A 243 -0.35 -19.03 26.75
CA LEU A 243 -0.32 -19.20 25.30
C LEU A 243 0.73 -20.23 24.84
N GLU A 244 1.87 -20.33 25.51
CA GLU A 244 2.90 -21.36 25.25
C GLU A 244 2.34 -22.78 25.50
N LYS A 245 1.64 -22.99 26.61
CA LYS A 245 0.98 -24.26 26.94
C LYS A 245 -0.18 -24.57 26.00
N LEU A 246 -0.93 -23.55 25.62
CA LEU A 246 -2.03 -23.68 24.65
C LEU A 246 -1.46 -24.10 23.29
N ALA A 247 -0.46 -23.39 22.78
CA ALA A 247 0.21 -23.67 21.51
C ALA A 247 0.70 -25.12 21.45
N ALA A 248 1.50 -25.56 22.43
CA ALA A 248 2.01 -26.94 22.48
C ALA A 248 0.89 -28.02 22.48
N ARG A 249 -0.31 -27.70 22.99
CA ARG A 249 -1.48 -28.61 23.02
C ARG A 249 -2.29 -28.62 21.72
N VAL A 250 -2.19 -27.57 20.89
CA VAL A 250 -3.02 -27.39 19.69
C VAL A 250 -2.24 -27.33 18.37
N GLU A 251 -0.90 -27.27 18.44
CA GLU A 251 0.01 -27.26 17.28
C GLU A 251 -0.13 -28.54 16.43
N GLU A 252 -0.15 -29.73 17.05
CA GLU A 252 -0.39 -31.00 16.36
C GLU A 252 -1.78 -31.06 15.67
N LYS A 253 -2.72 -30.23 16.11
CA LYS A 253 -4.06 -30.08 15.52
C LYS A 253 -4.12 -28.98 14.45
N GLY A 254 -2.99 -28.38 14.09
CA GLY A 254 -2.89 -27.35 13.05
C GLY A 254 -3.42 -25.97 13.47
N VAL A 255 -3.59 -25.71 14.76
CA VAL A 255 -3.98 -24.38 15.27
C VAL A 255 -2.72 -23.61 15.68
N LYS A 256 -2.54 -22.42 15.09
CA LYS A 256 -1.53 -21.45 15.49
C LYS A 256 -2.10 -20.49 16.53
N VAL A 257 -1.33 -20.25 17.58
CA VAL A 257 -1.65 -19.31 18.67
C VAL A 257 -0.66 -18.15 18.58
N GLY A 258 -1.14 -16.92 18.71
CA GLY A 258 -0.29 -15.73 18.74
C GLY A 258 -0.88 -14.61 19.59
N SER A 259 -0.02 -13.75 20.12
CA SER A 259 -0.36 -12.47 20.75
C SER A 259 0.21 -11.32 19.94
N TYR A 260 -0.54 -10.23 19.83
CA TYR A 260 -0.12 -8.98 19.21
C TYR A 260 -0.21 -7.86 20.25
N PRO A 261 0.93 -7.31 20.72
CA PRO A 261 0.93 -6.16 21.61
C PRO A 261 0.53 -4.90 20.85
N ARG A 262 -0.35 -4.06 21.42
CA ARG A 262 -0.82 -2.84 20.77
C ARG A 262 -0.28 -1.60 21.46
N TRP A 263 0.67 -0.94 20.81
CA TRP A 263 1.36 0.22 21.37
C TRP A 263 0.37 1.36 21.67
N GLY A 264 0.50 1.97 22.85
CA GLY A 264 -0.40 3.05 23.29
C GLY A 264 -1.84 2.63 23.64
N LYS A 265 -2.17 1.32 23.62
CA LYS A 265 -3.52 0.80 23.92
C LYS A 265 -3.58 0.06 25.24
N GLY A 266 -4.76 0.05 25.85
CA GLY A 266 -5.03 -0.64 27.12
C GLY A 266 -5.26 -2.14 27.02
N SER A 267 -5.28 -2.70 25.80
CA SER A 267 -5.55 -4.12 25.56
C SER A 267 -4.78 -4.68 24.36
N ASN A 268 -4.27 -5.89 24.52
CA ASN A 268 -3.58 -6.65 23.48
C ASN A 268 -4.56 -7.59 22.76
N THR A 269 -4.14 -8.23 21.68
CA THR A 269 -4.99 -9.16 20.94
C THR A 269 -4.37 -10.55 20.87
N VAL A 270 -5.09 -11.55 21.37
CA VAL A 270 -4.76 -12.97 21.17
C VAL A 270 -5.50 -13.46 19.94
N THR A 271 -4.82 -14.24 19.10
CA THR A 271 -5.42 -14.83 17.90
C THR A 271 -5.19 -16.33 17.84
N LEU A 272 -6.24 -17.05 17.45
CA LEU A 272 -6.19 -18.47 17.10
C LEU A 272 -6.46 -18.59 15.60
N VAL A 273 -5.61 -19.30 14.87
CA VAL A 273 -5.70 -19.45 13.41
C VAL A 273 -5.58 -20.92 13.05
N GLY A 274 -6.54 -21.47 12.29
CA GLY A 274 -6.56 -22.88 11.93
C GLY A 274 -7.67 -23.22 10.94
N ARG A 275 -7.65 -24.45 10.38
CA ARG A 275 -8.68 -24.91 9.44
C ARG A 275 -9.91 -25.49 10.15
N ASP A 276 -9.72 -26.16 11.29
CA ASP A 276 -10.84 -26.72 12.05
C ASP A 276 -11.56 -25.62 12.86
N LYS A 277 -12.64 -25.09 12.27
CA LYS A 277 -13.50 -24.09 12.90
C LYS A 277 -14.15 -24.60 14.19
N ALA A 278 -14.54 -25.87 14.27
CA ALA A 278 -15.18 -26.42 15.46
C ALA A 278 -14.19 -26.51 16.64
N LEU A 279 -12.94 -26.90 16.36
CA LEU A 279 -11.86 -26.86 17.34
C LEU A 279 -11.57 -25.43 17.79
N LEU A 280 -11.46 -24.46 16.88
CA LEU A 280 -11.23 -23.05 17.22
C LEU A 280 -12.33 -22.51 18.14
N GLU A 281 -13.60 -22.76 17.81
CA GLU A 281 -14.75 -22.36 18.63
C GLU A 281 -14.73 -23.04 20.02
N SER A 282 -14.34 -24.32 20.10
CA SER A 282 -14.21 -25.03 21.38
C SER A 282 -13.15 -24.44 22.33
N LEU A 283 -12.15 -23.74 21.79
CA LEU A 283 -11.08 -23.12 22.55
C LEU A 283 -11.47 -21.72 23.08
N VAL A 284 -12.45 -21.04 22.46
CA VAL A 284 -12.79 -19.62 22.75
C VAL A 284 -13.01 -19.40 24.24
N ALA A 285 -13.93 -20.15 24.86
CA ALA A 285 -14.30 -19.96 26.26
C ALA A 285 -13.16 -20.29 27.25
N GLU A 286 -12.23 -21.17 26.87
CA GLU A 286 -11.01 -21.41 27.66
C GLU A 286 -10.04 -20.22 27.55
N VAL A 287 -9.80 -19.73 26.33
CA VAL A 287 -8.88 -18.61 26.10
C VAL A 287 -9.40 -17.34 26.76
N GLU A 288 -10.65 -16.94 26.50
CA GLU A 288 -11.29 -15.76 27.11
C GLU A 288 -11.13 -15.75 28.64
N LYS A 289 -11.39 -16.89 29.29
CA LYS A 289 -11.23 -17.04 30.74
C LYS A 289 -9.79 -16.89 31.20
N ASN A 290 -8.82 -17.50 30.51
CA ASN A 290 -7.41 -17.48 30.92
C ASN A 290 -6.71 -16.15 30.61
N VAL A 291 -7.15 -15.42 29.59
CA VAL A 291 -6.62 -14.10 29.22
C VAL A 291 -7.48 -12.93 29.73
N GLN A 292 -8.51 -13.21 30.54
CA GLN A 292 -9.48 -12.22 31.05
C GLN A 292 -10.06 -11.33 29.93
N GLY A 293 -10.26 -11.94 28.76
CA GLY A 293 -10.54 -11.26 27.51
C GLY A 293 -11.94 -11.54 26.97
N ARG A 294 -12.20 -10.95 25.80
CA ARG A 294 -13.46 -11.05 25.07
C ARG A 294 -13.19 -11.24 23.59
N ARG A 295 -13.94 -12.11 22.93
CA ARG A 295 -13.94 -12.25 21.47
C ARG A 295 -14.32 -10.94 20.79
N VAL A 296 -13.54 -10.56 19.78
CA VAL A 296 -13.78 -9.41 18.90
C VAL A 296 -13.83 -9.86 17.44
N SER A 297 -14.58 -9.13 16.62
CA SER A 297 -14.62 -9.29 15.16
C SER A 297 -13.44 -8.60 14.46
N LYS A 298 -12.92 -7.52 15.06
CA LYS A 298 -11.80 -6.72 14.55
C LYS A 298 -10.87 -6.30 15.68
N GLU A 299 -9.62 -6.03 15.34
CA GLU A 299 -8.65 -5.52 16.31
C GLU A 299 -9.06 -4.13 16.81
N GLY A 300 -9.14 -3.96 18.13
CA GLY A 300 -9.54 -2.70 18.75
C GLY A 300 -11.04 -2.40 18.78
N GLU A 301 -11.91 -3.38 18.53
CA GLU A 301 -13.37 -3.22 18.67
C GLU A 301 -13.81 -2.78 20.09
N ASP A 302 -13.08 -3.23 21.12
CA ASP A 302 -13.31 -2.84 22.52
C ASP A 302 -12.44 -1.65 22.99
N ASP A 303 -11.80 -0.90 22.08
CA ASP A 303 -10.97 0.27 22.47
C ASP A 303 -11.84 1.43 22.97
N VAL A 304 -11.64 1.84 24.22
CA VAL A 304 -12.27 3.06 24.76
C VAL A 304 -11.64 4.28 24.09
N GLU A 305 -12.43 5.06 23.34
CA GLU A 305 -12.00 6.35 22.79
C GLU A 305 -11.54 7.29 23.92
N GLY A 306 -10.36 7.88 23.77
CA GLY A 306 -9.85 8.91 24.70
C GLY A 306 -8.95 8.43 25.84
N ALA A 307 -8.52 7.17 25.88
CA ALA A 307 -7.42 6.78 26.77
C ALA A 307 -6.13 7.53 26.37
N PRO A 308 -5.51 8.34 27.25
CA PRO A 308 -4.34 9.12 26.87
C PRO A 308 -3.12 8.21 26.66
N GLU A 309 -2.38 8.45 25.58
CA GLU A 309 -1.08 7.80 25.36
C GLU A 309 -0.15 8.09 26.54
N GLN A 310 0.17 7.08 27.35
CA GLN A 310 1.25 7.18 28.33
C GLN A 310 2.60 7.12 27.62
N VAL A 311 2.99 8.25 27.02
CA VAL A 311 4.35 8.45 26.53
C VAL A 311 5.29 8.45 27.72
N SER A 312 6.01 7.33 27.91
CA SER A 312 7.02 7.17 28.94
C SER A 312 8.23 8.06 28.64
N GLY A 313 8.16 9.32 29.07
CA GLY A 313 9.20 10.31 28.84
C GLY A 313 10.47 10.03 29.64
N ARG A 314 11.46 9.38 29.03
CA ARG A 314 12.85 9.35 29.51
C ARG A 314 13.84 9.31 28.34
N LEU A 315 14.87 10.16 28.44
CA LEU A 315 16.04 10.31 27.53
C LEU A 315 15.69 10.91 26.15
N ILE A 316 16.41 11.91 25.60
CA ILE A 316 17.64 12.61 26.02
C ILE A 316 17.47 14.13 25.82
N ALA A 317 17.79 14.93 26.84
CA ALA A 317 17.98 16.38 26.68
C ALA A 317 19.47 16.74 26.82
N LEU A 318 20.13 17.12 25.72
CA LEU A 318 21.47 17.72 25.74
C LEU A 318 21.57 18.92 24.78
N ARG A 319 21.28 20.10 25.37
CA ARG A 319 21.90 21.42 25.13
C ARG A 319 22.46 21.71 23.73
N LYS A 320 21.78 22.59 22.98
CA LYS A 320 22.48 23.64 22.20
C LYS A 320 22.75 24.84 23.13
N GLY A 321 23.99 25.32 23.15
CA GLY A 321 24.34 26.62 23.75
C GLY A 321 24.11 27.77 22.76
N PRO A 322 24.00 29.02 23.23
CA PRO A 322 23.71 30.17 22.36
C PRO A 322 24.96 30.72 21.67
N GLU A 323 24.78 31.24 20.47
CA GLU A 323 25.77 32.07 19.76
C GLU A 323 25.84 33.48 20.37
N SER A 324 27.04 34.06 20.43
CA SER A 324 27.23 35.50 20.50
C SER A 324 28.55 35.90 19.83
N ALA A 325 28.55 37.05 19.16
CA ALA A 325 29.62 37.47 18.24
C ALA A 325 30.61 38.47 18.86
N ARG A 326 31.84 38.55 18.29
CA ARG A 326 32.44 39.79 17.74
C ARG A 326 33.94 39.64 17.37
N ASP A 327 34.25 40.07 16.15
CA ASP A 327 35.40 40.87 15.68
C ASP A 327 36.70 40.94 16.52
N ASN A 328 37.86 40.60 15.94
CA ASN A 328 38.71 41.53 15.17
C ASN A 328 39.96 40.80 14.56
N PRO A 329 40.74 41.39 13.62
CA PRO A 329 41.57 40.62 12.69
C PRO A 329 43.08 40.73 12.91
N HIS A 330 43.83 39.72 12.43
CA HIS A 330 45.16 39.91 11.82
C HIS A 330 45.51 38.74 10.89
N ASN A 331 45.50 38.99 9.59
CA ASN A 331 46.25 38.26 8.54
C ASN A 331 47.67 38.89 8.48
N PRO A 332 48.75 38.28 7.95
CA PRO A 332 48.74 37.31 6.84
C PRO A 332 49.65 36.06 6.95
N LEU A 333 49.40 35.04 6.12
CA LEU A 333 50.28 34.68 4.97
C LEU A 333 49.82 33.41 4.21
N LEU A 334 49.94 33.48 2.86
CA LEU A 334 50.05 32.38 1.87
C LEU A 334 48.87 31.39 1.78
N ARG A 335 47.94 31.55 0.83
CA ARG A 335 48.00 31.21 -0.63
C ARG A 335 48.05 29.70 -0.94
N THR A 336 46.90 29.26 -1.48
CA THR A 336 46.50 28.10 -2.30
C THR A 336 47.48 27.59 -3.37
N PRO A 337 47.12 26.55 -4.19
CA PRO A 337 46.49 25.25 -3.89
C PRO A 337 47.22 24.08 -4.60
N TYR A 338 46.85 22.80 -4.40
CA TYR A 338 47.12 21.77 -5.42
C TYR A 338 46.05 20.66 -5.53
N SER A 339 45.95 20.11 -6.75
CA SER A 339 44.87 19.25 -7.25
C SER A 339 45.18 17.74 -7.17
N ARG A 340 44.13 16.94 -7.34
CA ARG A 340 44.11 15.49 -7.58
C ARG A 340 45.25 14.99 -8.50
N GLN A 341 45.81 13.81 -8.20
CA GLN A 341 45.95 12.75 -9.22
C GLN A 341 46.22 11.33 -8.66
N LYS A 342 45.37 10.40 -9.10
CA LYS A 342 45.61 9.02 -9.60
C LYS A 342 46.63 8.07 -8.92
N LEU A 343 46.10 6.92 -8.49
CA LEU A 343 46.82 5.66 -8.22
C LEU A 343 47.00 4.80 -9.49
N PRO A 344 48.09 4.03 -9.59
CA PRO A 344 48.17 2.75 -10.31
C PRO A 344 48.59 1.56 -9.39
N PRO A 345 48.52 0.29 -9.85
CA PRO A 345 48.20 -0.82 -8.95
C PRO A 345 49.29 -1.92 -8.73
N SER A 346 49.01 -2.75 -7.71
CA SER A 346 49.39 -4.18 -7.54
C SER A 346 50.85 -4.59 -7.27
N ARG A 347 51.06 -5.34 -6.16
CA ARG A 347 51.48 -6.76 -6.20
C ARG A 347 51.15 -7.50 -4.90
N ILE A 348 51.02 -8.82 -5.01
CA ILE A 348 50.65 -9.80 -3.96
C ILE A 348 51.92 -10.34 -3.30
N GLU A 349 51.91 -10.58 -1.97
CA GLU A 349 52.48 -11.81 -1.40
C GLU A 349 51.90 -12.16 -0.01
N ARG A 350 52.07 -13.43 0.40
CA ARG A 350 51.33 -14.11 1.48
C ARG A 350 52.19 -14.28 2.74
N THR A 351 51.58 -14.35 3.93
CA THR A 351 51.82 -15.41 4.93
C THR A 351 50.76 -15.40 6.04
N GLU A 352 50.58 -16.55 6.71
CA GLU A 352 49.47 -16.88 7.63
C GLU A 352 49.97 -17.08 9.10
N PRO A 353 49.18 -17.53 10.12
CA PRO A 353 49.15 -16.87 11.42
C PRO A 353 49.77 -17.68 12.60
N GLN A 354 49.86 -17.07 13.79
CA GLN A 354 50.19 -17.79 15.04
C GLN A 354 49.31 -17.41 16.25
N HIS A 355 49.12 -18.39 17.14
CA HIS A 355 48.27 -18.44 18.34
C HIS A 355 48.96 -17.93 19.63
N LEU A 356 48.16 -17.59 20.65
CA LEU A 356 48.33 -17.81 22.12
C LEU A 356 47.11 -17.16 22.82
N GLN A 357 46.14 -17.85 23.47
CA GLN A 357 46.13 -18.52 24.79
C GLN A 357 46.80 -17.70 25.92
N ALA A 358 46.19 -17.28 27.06
CA ALA A 358 45.05 -17.66 27.92
C ALA A 358 45.49 -18.32 29.26
N ASP A 359 45.08 -17.74 30.41
CA ASP A 359 45.05 -18.24 31.82
C ASP A 359 45.09 -17.04 32.82
N THR A 360 44.65 -17.03 34.10
CA THR A 360 43.74 -17.84 34.95
C THR A 360 43.20 -16.97 36.12
N TYR A 361 42.16 -17.41 36.85
CA TYR A 361 41.63 -16.77 38.09
C TYR A 361 42.32 -17.28 39.38
N PRO A 362 42.14 -16.60 40.54
CA PRO A 362 41.27 -17.21 41.58
C PRO A 362 40.39 -16.23 42.40
N ASN A 363 39.43 -16.80 43.16
CA ASN A 363 38.55 -16.18 44.17
C ASN A 363 38.34 -17.26 45.28
N PRO A 364 38.29 -16.95 46.61
CA PRO A 364 36.98 -16.79 47.29
C PRO A 364 36.95 -15.93 48.59
N THR A 365 35.77 -15.43 49.02
CA THR A 365 35.13 -15.58 50.38
C THR A 365 33.94 -14.60 50.61
N GLN A 366 33.22 -14.72 51.74
CA GLN A 366 31.81 -14.29 51.94
C GLN A 366 31.58 -13.55 53.32
N PRO A 367 30.34 -13.26 53.82
CA PRO A 367 29.93 -11.95 54.36
C PRO A 367 29.80 -11.88 55.92
N PRO A 368 29.38 -10.73 56.50
CA PRO A 368 27.97 -10.53 56.95
C PRO A 368 27.45 -9.08 56.64
N SER A 369 26.40 -8.45 57.21
CA SER A 369 25.48 -8.69 58.35
C SER A 369 24.05 -8.06 58.15
N GLN A 370 23.36 -7.61 59.22
CA GLN A 370 22.04 -6.94 59.27
C GLN A 370 22.04 -5.81 60.33
N HIS A 371 21.10 -4.84 60.29
CA HIS A 371 20.62 -4.14 61.52
C HIS A 371 19.16 -3.64 61.42
N LYS A 372 18.53 -3.39 62.58
CA LYS A 372 17.07 -3.22 62.79
C LYS A 372 16.66 -1.79 63.24
N ILE A 373 15.37 -1.49 63.04
CA ILE A 373 14.50 -0.44 63.65
C ILE A 373 14.30 -0.66 65.18
N PRO A 374 13.57 0.15 66.02
CA PRO A 374 12.81 1.42 65.88
C PRO A 374 13.05 2.40 67.10
N PRO A 375 12.09 3.14 67.74
CA PRO A 375 10.81 3.82 67.34
C PRO A 375 10.72 5.32 67.77
N THR A 376 9.64 6.04 67.38
CA THR A 376 8.67 6.77 68.26
C THR A 376 7.81 7.83 67.54
N SER A 377 6.60 8.04 68.06
CA SER A 377 5.64 9.14 67.78
C SER A 377 5.26 9.78 69.15
N PRO A 378 4.34 10.80 69.34
CA PRO A 378 3.19 11.19 68.50
C PRO A 378 2.71 12.68 68.56
N LEU A 379 1.47 12.90 68.08
CA LEU A 379 0.47 13.97 68.32
C LEU A 379 0.28 15.18 67.34
N HIS A 380 -0.89 15.12 66.66
CA HIS A 380 -1.90 16.14 66.34
C HIS A 380 -1.55 17.63 66.07
N THR A 381 -2.12 18.16 64.97
CA THR A 381 -3.32 19.06 65.05
C THR A 381 -4.03 19.20 63.69
N ARG A 382 -5.28 19.73 63.72
CA ARG A 382 -6.19 19.88 62.56
C ARG A 382 -5.95 21.19 61.82
N THR A 383 -5.95 21.19 60.48
CA THR A 383 -6.45 22.29 59.65
C THR A 383 -6.94 21.76 58.30
N SER A 384 -8.06 22.30 57.81
CA SER A 384 -8.69 21.97 56.52
C SER A 384 -8.35 23.02 55.45
N PRO A 385 -8.06 22.66 54.19
CA PRO A 385 -7.93 23.62 53.08
C PRO A 385 -9.31 24.13 52.60
N PRO A 386 -9.36 25.27 51.89
CA PRO A 386 -10.61 25.96 51.55
C PRO A 386 -11.36 25.35 50.36
N GLN A 387 -12.67 25.64 50.29
CA GLN A 387 -13.54 25.26 49.16
C GLN A 387 -13.29 26.18 47.95
N SER A 388 -13.06 25.59 46.77
CA SER A 388 -13.16 26.27 45.47
C SER A 388 -14.61 26.22 44.95
N PRO A 389 -15.05 27.21 44.14
CA PRO A 389 -16.45 27.31 43.74
C PRO A 389 -16.90 26.17 42.81
N ARG A 390 -18.16 25.74 42.99
CA ARG A 390 -18.83 24.79 42.08
C ARG A 390 -18.99 25.42 40.68
N VAL A 391 -18.19 24.96 39.72
CA VAL A 391 -18.51 25.11 38.31
C VAL A 391 -19.55 24.05 37.95
N ILE A 392 -20.74 24.48 37.52
CA ILE A 392 -21.73 23.58 36.94
C ILE A 392 -21.26 23.25 35.52
N ALA A 393 -20.61 22.09 35.35
CA ALA A 393 -20.30 21.57 34.03
C ALA A 393 -21.61 21.12 33.37
N ALA A 394 -22.00 21.79 32.28
CA ALA A 394 -23.02 21.27 31.38
C ALA A 394 -22.54 19.94 30.78
N PRO A 395 -23.45 18.98 30.49
CA PRO A 395 -23.07 17.69 29.93
C PRO A 395 -22.52 17.88 28.51
N TYR A 396 -21.20 17.80 28.37
CA TYR A 396 -20.56 17.67 27.07
C TYR A 396 -20.80 16.25 26.53
N THR A 397 -21.83 16.12 25.71
CA THR A 397 -22.06 14.94 24.88
C THR A 397 -20.99 14.91 23.77
N MET A 398 -19.80 14.39 24.06
CA MET A 398 -18.82 14.12 23.00
C MET A 398 -19.29 12.93 22.18
N ALA A 399 -19.84 13.23 21.00
CA ALA A 399 -20.02 12.25 19.94
C ALA A 399 -18.64 11.73 19.51
N SER A 400 -18.52 10.42 19.40
CA SER A 400 -17.33 9.72 18.92
C SER A 400 -16.97 10.18 17.51
N LYS A 401 -15.96 11.04 17.38
CA LYS A 401 -15.44 11.47 16.07
C LYS A 401 -14.58 10.35 15.50
N PHE A 402 -15.23 9.44 14.77
CA PHE A 402 -14.58 8.51 13.85
C PHE A 402 -13.49 9.22 13.05
N LEU A 403 -12.30 8.61 12.96
CA LEU A 403 -11.20 9.09 12.13
C LEU A 403 -11.69 9.21 10.69
N ARG A 404 -11.85 10.45 10.20
CA ARG A 404 -12.43 10.67 8.88
C ARG A 404 -11.39 10.41 7.78
N GLU A 405 -11.69 9.39 6.98
CA GLU A 405 -11.02 9.11 5.71
C GLU A 405 -11.48 10.12 4.65
N TYR A 406 -10.54 10.61 3.84
CA TYR A 406 -10.77 11.53 2.71
C TYR A 406 -10.14 10.93 1.47
N LYS A 407 -10.96 10.62 0.46
CA LYS A 407 -10.52 10.00 -0.79
C LYS A 407 -10.10 11.07 -1.79
N LEU A 408 -8.81 11.35 -1.84
CA LEU A 408 -8.23 12.37 -2.73
C LEU A 408 -7.76 11.70 -4.02
N VAL A 409 -7.94 12.35 -5.16
CA VAL A 409 -7.46 11.83 -6.45
C VAL A 409 -6.59 12.88 -7.15
N VAL A 410 -5.38 12.48 -7.57
CA VAL A 410 -4.43 13.34 -8.27
C VAL A 410 -4.52 13.07 -9.77
N VAL A 411 -4.96 14.05 -10.56
CA VAL A 411 -5.26 13.90 -11.99
C VAL A 411 -4.50 14.95 -12.81
N GLY A 412 -4.08 14.61 -14.02
CA GLY A 412 -3.28 15.48 -14.90
C GLY A 412 -2.45 14.69 -15.90
N GLY A 413 -1.83 15.37 -16.86
CA GLY A 413 -1.09 14.75 -17.96
C GLY A 413 0.12 13.87 -17.55
N GLY A 414 0.74 13.23 -18.55
CA GLY A 414 2.01 12.51 -18.38
C GLY A 414 3.14 13.44 -17.94
N GLY A 415 4.07 12.95 -17.12
CA GLY A 415 5.28 13.71 -16.74
C GLY A 415 5.09 14.97 -15.88
N VAL A 416 3.86 15.34 -15.48
CA VAL A 416 3.60 16.57 -14.68
C VAL A 416 4.04 16.46 -13.22
N GLY A 417 4.38 15.26 -12.73
CA GLY A 417 4.90 15.02 -11.38
C GLY A 417 3.83 14.75 -10.31
N LYS A 418 2.70 14.12 -10.67
CA LYS A 418 1.64 13.69 -9.74
C LYS A 418 2.17 12.74 -8.66
N SER A 419 2.83 11.67 -9.11
CA SER A 419 3.52 10.68 -8.27
C SER A 419 4.57 11.34 -7.39
N CYS A 420 5.35 12.28 -7.94
CA CYS A 420 6.35 13.03 -7.16
C CYS A 420 5.71 13.85 -6.04
N LEU A 421 4.57 14.52 -6.26
CA LEU A 421 3.84 15.26 -5.22
C LEU A 421 3.28 14.32 -4.16
N THR A 422 2.68 13.21 -4.58
CA THR A 422 2.10 12.20 -3.68
C THR A 422 3.18 11.55 -2.81
N ILE A 423 4.25 11.02 -3.41
CA ILE A 423 5.38 10.40 -2.70
C ILE A 423 6.05 11.40 -1.75
N GLN A 424 6.29 12.64 -2.19
CA GLN A 424 6.89 13.68 -1.34
C GLN A 424 6.00 14.04 -0.14
N LEU A 425 4.66 14.04 -0.29
CA LEU A 425 3.73 14.19 0.83
C LEU A 425 3.91 13.07 1.86
N ILE A 426 4.00 11.81 1.42
CA ILE A 426 3.94 10.63 2.29
C ILE A 426 5.31 10.33 2.92
N GLN A 427 6.33 10.17 2.09
CA GLN A 427 7.63 9.66 2.47
C GLN A 427 8.62 10.78 2.84
N SER A 428 8.30 12.06 2.56
CA SER A 428 9.23 13.18 2.71
C SER A 428 10.54 13.00 1.93
N HIS A 429 10.48 12.24 0.83
CA HIS A 429 11.58 11.91 -0.06
C HIS A 429 11.19 12.22 -1.50
N PHE A 430 12.16 12.67 -2.29
CA PHE A 430 12.00 12.95 -3.71
C PHE A 430 12.96 12.05 -4.49
N VAL A 431 12.43 11.36 -5.49
CA VAL A 431 13.17 10.48 -6.40
C VAL A 431 13.28 11.20 -7.75
N ASP A 432 14.50 11.42 -8.23
CA ASP A 432 14.77 12.07 -9.52
C ASP A 432 14.49 11.14 -10.74
N GLU A 433 14.38 9.82 -10.52
CA GLU A 433 14.11 8.82 -11.55
C GLU A 433 12.62 8.71 -11.90
N TYR A 434 12.31 8.63 -13.19
CA TYR A 434 10.94 8.70 -13.72
C TYR A 434 10.37 7.33 -14.06
N ASP A 435 9.58 6.77 -13.14
CA ASP A 435 8.74 5.58 -13.34
C ASP A 435 7.35 5.98 -13.87
N PRO A 436 6.92 5.52 -15.07
CA PRO A 436 5.58 5.76 -15.62
C PRO A 436 4.45 5.11 -14.82
N THR A 437 3.96 5.81 -13.79
CA THR A 437 2.89 5.32 -12.90
C THR A 437 1.60 4.94 -13.64
N ILE A 438 1.01 3.78 -13.27
CA ILE A 438 -0.28 3.29 -13.78
C ILE A 438 -1.43 3.72 -12.86
N GLU A 439 -1.47 3.25 -11.60
CA GLU A 439 -2.39 3.74 -10.58
C GLU A 439 -1.93 3.22 -9.20
N ASP A 440 -1.62 4.12 -8.26
CA ASP A 440 -1.17 3.76 -6.91
C ASP A 440 -2.07 4.43 -5.85
N SER A 441 -2.47 3.70 -4.80
CA SER A 441 -3.16 4.25 -3.62
C SER A 441 -2.19 4.33 -2.45
N TYR A 442 -2.20 5.49 -1.79
CA TYR A 442 -1.32 5.78 -0.66
C TYR A 442 -2.10 6.37 0.50
N ARG A 443 -1.72 6.02 1.73
CA ARG A 443 -2.43 6.46 2.94
C ARG A 443 -1.51 7.24 3.89
N LYS A 444 -1.94 8.43 4.30
CA LYS A 444 -1.23 9.29 5.28
C LYS A 444 -2.22 9.83 6.31
N GLN A 445 -1.96 9.58 7.59
CA GLN A 445 -2.65 10.24 8.69
C GLN A 445 -1.94 11.57 9.00
N CYS A 446 -2.69 12.66 9.11
CA CYS A 446 -2.19 13.98 9.47
C CYS A 446 -3.23 14.80 10.25
N VAL A 447 -2.81 15.90 10.86
CA VAL A 447 -3.72 16.87 11.48
C VAL A 447 -3.89 18.05 10.53
N ILE A 448 -5.14 18.38 10.20
CA ILE A 448 -5.49 19.51 9.33
C ILE A 448 -6.51 20.35 10.10
N ASP A 449 -6.16 21.60 10.39
CA ASP A 449 -6.97 22.55 11.16
C ASP A 449 -7.51 21.94 12.47
N ASP A 450 -6.58 21.41 13.30
CA ASP A 450 -6.80 20.71 14.57
C ASP A 450 -7.69 19.45 14.52
N GLU A 451 -8.13 19.03 13.32
CA GLU A 451 -8.87 17.78 13.11
C GLU A 451 -7.98 16.73 12.43
N VAL A 452 -7.87 15.55 13.05
CA VAL A 452 -7.17 14.39 12.47
C VAL A 452 -7.90 13.91 11.22
N ALA A 453 -7.15 13.78 10.12
CA ALA A 453 -7.61 13.30 8.82
C ALA A 453 -6.78 12.10 8.38
N LEU A 454 -7.43 11.08 7.83
CA LEU A 454 -6.77 10.02 7.07
C LEU A 454 -6.92 10.33 5.59
N LEU A 455 -5.82 10.66 4.91
CA LEU A 455 -5.81 10.88 3.47
C LEU A 455 -5.62 9.53 2.79
N ASP A 456 -6.56 9.14 1.93
CA ASP A 456 -6.40 8.05 0.96
C ASP A 456 -6.22 8.70 -0.41
N VAL A 457 -4.96 8.82 -0.83
CA VAL A 457 -4.53 9.54 -2.03
C VAL A 457 -4.34 8.54 -3.15
N LEU A 458 -5.16 8.66 -4.20
CA LEU A 458 -5.04 7.91 -5.43
C LEU A 458 -4.24 8.71 -6.45
N ASP A 459 -3.05 8.23 -6.78
CA ASP A 459 -2.21 8.75 -7.85
C ASP A 459 -2.54 8.03 -9.15
N THR A 460 -2.91 8.76 -10.20
CA THR A 460 -3.38 8.18 -11.46
C THR A 460 -2.33 8.22 -12.56
N ALA A 461 -2.39 7.30 -13.53
CA ALA A 461 -1.65 7.43 -14.78
C ALA A 461 -1.89 8.80 -15.43
N GLY A 462 -0.82 9.36 -16.00
CA GLY A 462 -0.92 10.48 -16.94
C GLY A 462 -1.22 10.05 -18.38
N GLN A 463 -1.40 8.75 -18.64
CA GLN A 463 -1.70 8.19 -19.95
C GLN A 463 -3.21 7.93 -20.09
N GLU A 464 -3.77 8.30 -21.24
CA GLU A 464 -5.22 8.44 -21.43
C GLU A 464 -5.95 7.17 -21.89
N GLU A 465 -5.33 6.00 -21.73
CA GLU A 465 -5.72 4.79 -22.49
C GLU A 465 -6.78 3.91 -21.81
N TYR A 466 -7.19 4.25 -20.59
CA TYR A 466 -8.15 3.50 -19.79
C TYR A 466 -9.37 4.33 -19.35
N SER A 467 -10.23 4.70 -20.31
CA SER A 467 -11.45 5.50 -20.04
C SER A 467 -12.39 4.85 -19.01
N ALA A 468 -12.49 3.52 -18.97
CA ALA A 468 -13.33 2.80 -18.00
C ALA A 468 -12.82 2.91 -16.55
N MET A 469 -11.50 2.92 -16.34
CA MET A 469 -10.89 3.12 -15.02
C MET A 469 -11.07 4.58 -14.55
N ARG A 470 -11.06 5.54 -15.50
CA ARG A 470 -11.28 6.97 -15.23
C ARG A 470 -12.63 7.26 -14.58
N GLU A 471 -13.71 6.67 -15.08
CA GLU A 471 -15.03 6.83 -14.47
C GLU A 471 -15.09 6.32 -13.03
N GLN A 472 -14.38 5.23 -12.70
CA GLN A 472 -14.42 4.64 -11.37
C GLN A 472 -13.84 5.58 -10.32
N TYR A 473 -12.62 6.10 -10.53
CA TYR A 473 -12.01 7.02 -9.56
C TYR A 473 -12.70 8.40 -9.54
N MET A 474 -13.21 8.87 -10.69
CA MET A 474 -14.02 10.10 -10.72
C MET A 474 -15.33 9.92 -9.95
N ARG A 475 -15.93 8.72 -9.95
CA ARG A 475 -17.14 8.42 -9.17
C ARG A 475 -16.85 8.37 -7.67
N THR A 476 -15.77 7.71 -7.24
CA THR A 476 -15.49 7.47 -5.81
C THR A 476 -14.68 8.55 -5.09
N GLY A 477 -13.92 9.39 -5.79
CA GLY A 477 -13.11 10.45 -5.18
C GLY A 477 -13.94 11.53 -4.50
N GLU A 478 -13.57 11.96 -3.30
CA GLU A 478 -14.23 13.03 -2.54
C GLU A 478 -13.71 14.42 -2.91
N GLY A 479 -12.47 14.53 -3.42
CA GLY A 479 -11.93 15.75 -4.01
C GLY A 479 -10.72 15.49 -4.91
N PHE A 480 -10.46 16.42 -5.84
CA PHE A 480 -9.51 16.22 -6.92
C PHE A 480 -8.43 17.31 -6.95
N LEU A 481 -7.16 16.90 -7.07
CA LEU A 481 -6.05 17.79 -7.40
C LEU A 481 -5.80 17.70 -8.91
N LEU A 482 -5.96 18.81 -9.63
CA LEU A 482 -5.70 18.90 -11.07
C LEU A 482 -4.29 19.48 -11.28
N VAL A 483 -3.33 18.60 -11.57
CA VAL A 483 -1.90 18.93 -11.64
C VAL A 483 -1.46 19.14 -13.09
N TYR A 484 -0.87 20.30 -13.37
CA TYR A 484 -0.11 20.56 -14.59
C TYR A 484 1.35 20.89 -14.26
N SER A 485 2.22 20.93 -15.27
CA SER A 485 3.62 21.38 -15.14
C SER A 485 3.73 22.80 -15.66
N ILE A 486 4.29 23.74 -14.88
CA ILE A 486 4.48 25.13 -15.35
C ILE A 486 5.37 25.23 -16.60
N THR A 487 6.20 24.20 -16.85
CA THR A 487 7.08 24.05 -18.01
C THR A 487 6.43 23.40 -19.24
N SER A 488 5.13 23.09 -19.20
CA SER A 488 4.39 22.49 -20.33
C SER A 488 3.02 23.13 -20.49
N ARG A 489 2.91 24.02 -21.49
CA ARG A 489 1.65 24.68 -21.87
C ARG A 489 0.54 23.67 -22.19
N GLN A 490 0.87 22.59 -22.90
CA GLN A 490 -0.08 21.52 -23.22
C GLN A 490 -0.71 20.93 -21.96
N SER A 491 0.10 20.64 -20.93
CA SER A 491 -0.40 20.03 -19.68
C SER A 491 -1.36 20.93 -18.90
N PHE A 492 -1.30 22.25 -19.12
CA PHE A 492 -2.22 23.22 -18.55
C PHE A 492 -3.56 23.26 -19.32
N GLU A 493 -3.52 23.16 -20.64
CA GLU A 493 -4.73 23.16 -21.49
C GLU A 493 -5.58 21.89 -21.26
N GLU A 494 -4.94 20.75 -20.97
CA GLU A 494 -5.60 19.49 -20.60
C GLU A 494 -6.46 19.59 -19.31
N ILE A 495 -6.15 20.52 -18.40
CA ILE A 495 -6.84 20.67 -17.10
C ILE A 495 -8.34 20.94 -17.26
N MET A 496 -8.72 21.72 -18.27
CA MET A 496 -10.14 22.00 -18.57
C MET A 496 -10.91 20.72 -18.95
N THR A 497 -10.28 19.80 -19.69
CA THR A 497 -10.88 18.51 -20.05
C THR A 497 -11.07 17.62 -18.82
N PHE A 498 -10.10 17.56 -17.91
CA PHE A 498 -10.23 16.79 -16.66
C PHE A 498 -11.33 17.36 -15.75
N GLN A 499 -11.42 18.69 -15.62
CA GLN A 499 -12.45 19.35 -14.82
C GLN A 499 -13.87 19.02 -15.33
N GLN A 500 -14.09 19.13 -16.65
CA GLN A 500 -15.39 18.81 -17.27
C GLN A 500 -15.78 17.34 -17.10
N GLN A 501 -14.80 16.43 -17.19
CA GLN A 501 -15.04 14.99 -16.97
C GLN A 501 -15.43 14.70 -15.52
N ILE A 502 -14.78 15.34 -14.54
CA ILE A 502 -15.15 15.19 -13.11
C ILE A 502 -16.58 15.67 -12.88
N LEU A 503 -16.93 16.88 -13.31
CA LEU A 503 -18.28 17.43 -13.13
C LEU A 503 -19.35 16.53 -13.78
N ARG A 504 -19.08 16.04 -14.99
CA ARG A 504 -19.98 15.11 -15.71
C ARG A 504 -20.16 13.77 -14.99
N VAL A 505 -19.10 13.18 -14.43
CA VAL A 505 -19.19 11.90 -13.70
C VAL A 505 -19.83 12.09 -12.31
N LYS A 506 -19.70 13.28 -11.72
CA LYS A 506 -20.34 13.64 -10.44
C LYS A 506 -21.80 14.05 -10.56
N ASP A 507 -22.25 14.43 -11.76
CA ASP A 507 -23.57 15.02 -12.01
C ASP A 507 -23.80 16.26 -11.12
N LYS A 508 -22.85 17.21 -11.21
CA LYS A 508 -22.81 18.47 -10.44
C LYS A 508 -22.21 19.61 -11.25
N ASP A 509 -22.70 20.83 -11.03
CA ASP A 509 -22.09 22.07 -11.52
C ASP A 509 -20.83 22.46 -10.74
N TYR A 510 -20.70 21.99 -9.49
CA TYR A 510 -19.56 22.24 -8.61
C TYR A 510 -19.18 20.99 -7.79
N PHE A 511 -17.89 20.74 -7.65
CA PHE A 511 -17.32 19.67 -6.84
C PHE A 511 -15.94 20.09 -6.28
N PRO A 512 -15.50 19.60 -5.09
CA PRO A 512 -14.18 19.91 -4.54
C PRO A 512 -13.02 19.60 -5.51
N ILE A 513 -12.40 20.67 -6.00
CA ILE A 513 -11.28 20.65 -6.94
C ILE A 513 -10.22 21.66 -6.46
N THR A 514 -8.95 21.41 -6.73
CA THR A 514 -7.85 22.38 -6.57
C THR A 514 -6.91 22.26 -7.77
N VAL A 515 -6.59 23.38 -8.42
CA VAL A 515 -5.65 23.42 -9.55
C VAL A 515 -4.24 23.61 -9.00
N VAL A 516 -3.30 22.79 -9.47
CA VAL A 516 -1.93 22.71 -8.96
C VAL A 516 -0.94 22.91 -10.10
N GLY A 517 -0.21 24.04 -10.07
CA GLY A 517 0.92 24.28 -10.98
C GLY A 517 2.20 23.70 -10.39
N ASN A 518 2.63 22.53 -10.85
CA ASN A 518 3.83 21.85 -10.32
C ASN A 518 5.11 22.27 -11.08
N LYS A 519 6.26 21.99 -10.44
CA LYS A 519 7.62 22.31 -10.87
C LYS A 519 7.95 23.81 -10.85
N CYS A 520 7.43 24.57 -9.88
CA CYS A 520 7.75 25.99 -9.71
C CYS A 520 9.22 26.28 -9.36
N ASP A 521 10.04 25.25 -9.10
CA ASP A 521 11.49 25.34 -9.04
C ASP A 521 12.16 25.56 -10.42
N LEU A 522 11.47 25.24 -11.52
CA LEU A 522 11.96 25.38 -12.90
C LEU A 522 11.53 26.72 -13.55
N GLU A 523 11.68 27.82 -12.82
CA GLU A 523 11.25 29.16 -13.26
C GLU A 523 11.86 29.59 -14.61
N GLY A 524 13.10 29.17 -14.89
CA GLY A 524 13.77 29.44 -16.17
C GLY A 524 13.20 28.69 -17.39
N GLU A 525 12.34 27.70 -17.16
CA GLU A 525 11.65 26.91 -18.21
C GLU A 525 10.14 27.17 -18.21
N ARG A 526 9.65 28.17 -17.47
CA ARG A 526 8.22 28.47 -17.33
C ARG A 526 7.58 28.82 -18.68
N GLN A 527 6.53 28.07 -19.03
CA GLN A 527 5.65 28.30 -20.18
C GLN A 527 4.26 28.82 -19.78
N VAL A 528 3.86 28.64 -18.52
CA VAL A 528 2.56 29.05 -17.97
C VAL A 528 2.77 29.98 -16.79
N SER A 529 2.23 31.18 -16.87
CA SER A 529 2.32 32.19 -15.81
C SER A 529 1.42 31.85 -14.62
N THR A 530 1.80 32.32 -13.43
CA THR A 530 0.98 32.19 -12.21
C THR A 530 -0.40 32.83 -12.39
N GLN A 531 -0.47 33.95 -13.12
CA GLN A 531 -1.74 34.64 -13.41
C GLN A 531 -2.68 33.81 -14.29
N GLU A 532 -2.16 33.01 -15.23
CA GLU A 532 -2.98 32.08 -16.02
C GLU A 532 -3.53 30.93 -15.17
N GLY A 533 -2.73 30.40 -14.24
CA GLY A 533 -3.17 29.40 -13.25
C GLY A 533 -4.28 29.92 -12.35
N GLU A 534 -4.12 31.13 -11.81
CA GLU A 534 -5.14 31.82 -11.02
C GLU A 534 -6.43 32.10 -11.82
N ALA A 535 -6.29 32.59 -13.06
CA ALA A 535 -7.43 32.87 -13.93
C ALA A 535 -8.23 31.59 -14.26
N LEU A 536 -7.54 30.48 -14.55
CA LEU A 536 -8.17 29.19 -14.82
C LEU A 536 -8.93 28.67 -13.59
N ALA A 537 -8.28 28.63 -12.42
CA ALA A 537 -8.94 28.17 -11.19
C ALA A 537 -10.15 29.04 -10.81
N LYS A 538 -10.03 30.36 -10.99
CA LYS A 538 -11.15 31.30 -10.82
C LYS A 538 -12.31 31.01 -11.76
N SER A 539 -12.04 30.61 -13.01
CA SER A 539 -13.09 30.20 -13.97
C SER A 539 -13.84 28.93 -13.55
N PHE A 540 -13.20 28.05 -12.77
CA PHE A 540 -13.82 26.86 -12.19
C PHE A 540 -14.41 27.08 -10.78
N GLY A 541 -14.27 28.28 -10.20
CA GLY A 541 -14.67 28.57 -8.82
C GLY A 541 -13.86 27.81 -7.77
N CYS A 542 -12.61 27.43 -8.06
CA CYS A 542 -11.78 26.60 -7.19
C CYS A 542 -10.47 27.28 -6.78
N LYS A 543 -9.72 26.66 -5.85
CA LYS A 543 -8.40 27.14 -5.41
C LYS A 543 -7.31 26.88 -6.46
N PHE A 544 -6.28 27.72 -6.43
CA PHE A 544 -5.02 27.56 -7.17
C PHE A 544 -3.83 27.53 -6.20
N ILE A 545 -2.82 26.71 -6.49
CA ILE A 545 -1.55 26.70 -5.77
C ILE A 545 -0.39 26.27 -6.67
N GLU A 546 0.73 26.98 -6.64
CA GLU A 546 1.98 26.51 -7.25
C GLU A 546 2.79 25.67 -6.27
N THR A 547 3.38 24.58 -6.76
CA THR A 547 4.08 23.56 -5.98
C THR A 547 5.40 23.15 -6.64
N SER A 548 6.32 22.64 -5.83
CA SER A 548 7.49 21.92 -6.29
C SER A 548 7.61 20.64 -5.46
N ALA A 549 7.41 19.48 -6.10
CA ALA A 549 7.73 18.20 -5.48
C ALA A 549 9.21 18.12 -5.09
N LYS A 550 10.12 18.60 -5.96
CA LYS A 550 11.58 18.54 -5.77
C LYS A 550 12.05 19.37 -4.56
N SER A 551 11.64 20.63 -4.51
CA SER A 551 12.02 21.57 -3.44
C SER A 551 11.05 21.56 -2.24
N ARG A 552 10.08 20.64 -2.24
CA ARG A 552 8.98 20.52 -1.25
C ARG A 552 8.20 21.83 -1.03
N ILE A 553 8.06 22.67 -2.06
CA ILE A 553 7.31 23.92 -1.98
C ILE A 553 5.82 23.59 -2.08
N ASN A 554 5.04 24.02 -1.07
CA ASN A 554 3.57 23.91 -1.03
C ASN A 554 2.96 22.50 -1.15
N VAL A 555 3.76 21.43 -1.08
CA VAL A 555 3.28 20.05 -1.26
C VAL A 555 2.20 19.71 -0.22
N ASP A 556 2.51 19.79 1.07
CA ASP A 556 1.54 19.52 2.14
C ASP A 556 0.32 20.48 2.06
N ASN A 557 0.52 21.75 1.69
CA ASN A 557 -0.56 22.75 1.55
C ASN A 557 -1.59 22.35 0.47
N ALA A 558 -1.15 21.86 -0.70
CA ALA A 558 -2.05 21.47 -1.78
C ALA A 558 -3.03 20.36 -1.36
N PHE A 559 -2.55 19.36 -0.61
CA PHE A 559 -3.38 18.28 -0.08
C PHE A 559 -4.25 18.72 1.11
N PHE A 560 -3.79 19.69 1.92
CA PHE A 560 -4.60 20.22 3.02
C PHE A 560 -5.72 21.13 2.52
N ASP A 561 -5.49 21.91 1.46
CA ASP A 561 -6.48 22.81 0.90
C ASP A 561 -7.63 22.12 0.20
N ILE A 562 -7.40 20.99 -0.48
CA ILE A 562 -8.48 20.15 -1.02
C ILE A 562 -9.30 19.50 0.10
N VAL A 563 -8.68 19.09 1.23
CA VAL A 563 -9.42 18.57 2.40
C VAL A 563 -10.30 19.64 3.02
N ARG A 564 -9.81 20.89 3.11
CA ARG A 564 -10.63 22.04 3.54
C ARG A 564 -11.82 22.26 2.60
N GLU A 565 -11.62 22.14 1.30
CA GLU A 565 -12.69 22.27 0.31
C GLU A 565 -13.74 21.16 0.44
N ILE A 566 -13.30 19.91 0.61
CA ILE A 566 -14.20 18.78 0.91
C ILE A 566 -14.99 19.03 2.21
N ARG A 567 -14.35 19.53 3.27
CA ARG A 567 -15.03 19.90 4.52
C ARG A 567 -16.05 21.03 4.32
N HIS A 568 -15.75 22.02 3.48
CA HIS A 568 -16.64 23.14 3.18
C HIS A 568 -17.86 22.68 2.36
N TYR A 569 -17.63 21.97 1.26
CA TYR A 569 -18.67 21.40 0.39
C TYR A 569 -19.64 20.50 1.17
N ASN A 570 -19.13 19.60 2.01
CA ASN A 570 -19.98 18.72 2.81
C ASN A 570 -20.84 19.47 3.84
N LYS A 571 -20.35 20.60 4.40
CA LYS A 571 -21.15 21.46 5.28
C LYS A 571 -22.29 22.15 4.54
N GLN A 572 -22.04 22.64 3.31
CA GLN A 572 -23.10 23.21 2.47
C GLN A 572 -24.15 22.17 2.09
N MET A 573 -23.73 20.97 1.68
CA MET A 573 -24.65 19.88 1.29
C MET A 573 -25.50 19.39 2.47
N ALA A 574 -24.93 19.34 3.68
CA ALA A 574 -25.70 18.99 4.89
C ALA A 574 -26.73 20.08 5.26
N GLY A 575 -26.35 21.37 5.17
CA GLY A 575 -27.23 22.50 5.49
C GLY A 575 -28.48 22.61 4.60
N ASN A 576 -28.44 22.05 3.38
CA ASN A 576 -29.58 22.05 2.47
C ASN A 576 -30.68 21.01 2.82
N PHE A 577 -30.43 20.07 3.73
CA PHE A 577 -31.41 19.03 4.12
C PHE A 577 -32.21 19.36 5.39
N GLU A 578 -31.77 20.31 6.22
CA GLU A 578 -32.47 20.69 7.47
C GLU A 578 -33.52 21.81 7.29
N GLY A 579 -33.72 22.33 6.07
CA GLY A 579 -34.71 23.38 5.76
C GLY A 579 -36.15 22.89 5.52
N GLY A 580 -36.43 21.59 5.70
CA GLY A 580 -37.60 20.92 5.13
C GLY A 580 -38.56 20.22 6.11
N GLY A 581 -38.83 20.78 7.30
CA GLY A 581 -39.85 20.20 8.19
C GLY A 581 -40.07 20.91 9.53
N GLY A 582 -41.18 21.64 9.66
CA GLY A 582 -41.57 22.27 10.93
C GLY A 582 -42.71 23.28 10.79
N GLY A 583 -43.95 22.80 10.64
CA GLY A 583 -45.13 23.66 10.50
C GLY A 583 -45.68 24.18 11.83
N GLN A 584 -46.36 25.32 11.79
CA GLN A 584 -47.30 25.73 12.84
C GLN A 584 -48.41 26.60 12.23
N GLY A 585 -49.67 26.28 12.55
CA GLY A 585 -50.85 26.94 11.97
C GLY A 585 -51.33 28.14 12.80
N GLY A 586 -52.08 29.02 12.15
CA GLY A 586 -52.74 30.18 12.77
C GLY A 586 -53.72 30.83 11.80
N ASN A 587 -54.94 31.12 12.26
CA ASN A 587 -56.09 31.47 11.42
C ASN A 587 -56.32 32.99 11.35
N GLY A 588 -56.78 33.52 10.20
CA GLY A 588 -57.25 34.92 10.07
C GLY A 588 -57.12 35.56 8.68
N GLY A 589 -58.25 35.82 8.01
CA GLY A 589 -58.35 36.79 6.89
C GLY A 589 -59.13 38.05 7.32
N PRO A 590 -59.72 38.86 6.42
CA PRO A 590 -59.58 38.92 4.94
C PRO A 590 -59.40 40.38 4.40
N GLN A 591 -59.64 40.58 3.09
CA GLN A 591 -59.83 41.86 2.34
C GLN A 591 -58.58 42.58 1.78
N GLY A 592 -58.67 43.10 0.53
CA GLY A 592 -57.64 44.03 0.01
C GLY A 592 -57.49 44.34 -1.49
N LYS A 593 -58.57 44.38 -2.31
CA LYS A 593 -58.70 45.12 -3.61
C LYS A 593 -57.56 45.18 -4.67
N MET A 594 -57.94 44.85 -5.92
CA MET A 594 -57.64 45.57 -7.20
C MET A 594 -56.14 45.66 -7.64
N GLU A 595 -55.80 45.64 -8.94
CA GLU A 595 -56.55 45.99 -10.15
C GLU A 595 -56.05 45.21 -11.39
N MET A 596 -56.85 45.15 -12.46
CA MET A 596 -56.47 44.50 -13.73
C MET A 596 -55.69 45.45 -14.67
N GLY A 597 -54.86 44.85 -15.53
CA GLY A 597 -54.34 45.48 -16.75
C GLY A 597 -54.13 44.43 -17.83
N GLU A 598 -55.01 44.38 -18.83
CA GLU A 598 -54.96 43.44 -19.95
C GLU A 598 -53.87 43.80 -20.99
N GLY A 599 -53.44 42.81 -21.79
CA GLY A 599 -52.75 43.11 -23.05
C GLY A 599 -51.99 41.95 -23.72
N GLY A 600 -52.60 41.33 -24.75
CA GLY A 600 -51.86 40.68 -25.85
C GLY A 600 -51.97 39.16 -25.97
N GLU A 601 -52.82 38.69 -26.90
CA GLU A 601 -52.93 37.28 -27.32
C GLU A 601 -51.94 36.88 -28.45
N ASN A 602 -51.92 35.57 -28.75
CA ASN A 602 -51.42 34.88 -29.95
C ASN A 602 -49.90 34.58 -30.02
N ASN A 603 -49.43 33.41 -30.50
CA ASN A 603 -50.15 32.28 -31.15
C ASN A 603 -49.50 30.89 -30.90
N ARG A 604 -50.29 29.85 -31.23
CA ARG A 604 -50.06 28.38 -31.23
C ARG A 604 -48.72 27.95 -31.88
N GLY A 605 -48.05 26.90 -31.40
CA GLY A 605 -48.19 25.51 -31.92
C GLY A 605 -47.06 25.18 -32.93
N CYS A 606 -46.71 23.94 -33.30
CA CYS A 606 -47.13 22.58 -32.93
C CYS A 606 -45.97 21.58 -33.27
N CYS A 607 -46.20 20.27 -33.23
CA CYS A 607 -45.34 19.19 -33.76
C CYS A 607 -44.79 19.51 -35.19
N GLY A 608 -43.67 18.98 -35.67
CA GLY A 608 -42.87 17.82 -35.25
C GLY A 608 -42.63 16.88 -36.47
N SER A 609 -41.72 15.92 -36.33
CA SER A 609 -41.44 14.80 -37.27
C SER A 609 -40.37 14.97 -38.39
N CYS A 610 -39.49 13.97 -38.42
CA CYS A 610 -39.06 13.18 -39.58
C CYS A 610 -37.73 13.41 -40.36
N VAL A 611 -37.00 12.30 -40.46
CA VAL A 611 -36.07 11.81 -41.52
C VAL A 611 -34.61 12.32 -41.55
N LEU A 612 -33.74 11.38 -41.15
CA LEU A 612 -32.43 11.00 -41.70
C LEU A 612 -31.89 11.79 -42.92
N MET A 613 -30.66 12.31 -42.79
CA MET A 613 -29.47 11.70 -43.42
C MET A 613 -28.26 11.85 -42.49
#